data_AF-A0A969MDH6-F1
#
_entry.id   AF-A0A969MDH6-F1
#
_cell.length_a   1.000
_cell.length_b   1.000
_cell.length_c   1.000
_cell.angle_alpha   90.00
_cell.angle_beta   90.00
_cell.angle_gamma   90.00
#
_symmetry.space_group_name_H-M   'P 1'
#
loop_
_entity.id
_entity.type
_entity.pdbx_description
1 polymer ?
#
loop_
_entity_poly.entity_id
_entity_poly.type
_entity_poly.pdbx_seq_one_letter_code
_entity_poly.pdbx_strand_id
1 'polypeptide(L)'
;MTVIFSSIPRISIAQEVPNLRQNMPYSKARDILINSGWQAVFNLDQINNPDKSAPVSYFINKGYTEILDCAGSGLGLCLFEFRNAYGKTLNVTTANNGENKETVFGWQTEEPSQTSATVNTDCAPQDNK
;
A
#
# COMPACT_ATOMS: atom_id res chain seq x y z
N MET A 1 -48.80 5.12 0.03
CA MET A 1 -47.55 5.65 0.63
C MET A 1 -46.42 5.14 -0.24
N THR A 2 -45.86 5.99 -1.10
CA THR A 2 -44.82 5.61 -2.07
C THR A 2 -43.50 6.21 -1.61
N VAL A 3 -42.52 5.36 -1.29
CA VAL A 3 -41.19 5.79 -0.87
C VAL A 3 -40.32 5.91 -2.11
N ILE A 4 -39.89 7.13 -2.42
CA ILE A 4 -38.99 7.42 -3.54
C ILE A 4 -37.56 7.25 -3.01
N PHE A 5 -36.89 6.15 -3.37
CA PHE A 5 -35.46 5.98 -3.11
C PHE A 5 -34.68 6.86 -4.09
N SER A 6 -34.30 8.06 -3.64
CA SER A 6 -33.39 8.93 -4.38
C SER A 6 -31.97 8.35 -4.26
N SER A 7 -31.53 7.64 -5.30
CA SER A 7 -30.15 7.17 -5.44
C SER A 7 -29.27 8.34 -5.89
N ILE A 8 -28.78 9.14 -4.93
CA ILE A 8 -27.73 10.12 -5.21
C ILE A 8 -26.46 9.32 -5.57
N PRO A 9 -25.87 9.53 -6.76
CA PRO A 9 -24.59 8.91 -7.09
C PRO A 9 -23.56 9.40 -6.08
N ARG A 10 -22.93 8.49 -5.34
CA ARG A 10 -21.77 8.82 -4.52
C ARG A 10 -20.65 9.19 -5.48
N ILE A 11 -20.38 10.49 -5.62
CA ILE A 11 -19.14 10.96 -6.21
C ILE A 11 -18.04 10.47 -5.25
N SER A 12 -17.36 9.39 -5.65
CA SER A 12 -16.28 8.79 -4.91
C SER A 12 -15.07 9.71 -5.02
N ILE A 13 -14.86 10.58 -4.02
CA ILE A 13 -13.56 11.23 -3.86
C ILE A 13 -12.61 10.10 -3.47
N ALA A 14 -11.78 9.65 -4.43
CA ALA A 14 -10.68 8.73 -4.15
C ALA A 14 -9.93 9.29 -2.93
N GLN A 15 -9.75 8.47 -1.89
CA GLN A 15 -9.13 8.96 -0.66
C GLN A 15 -7.72 9.47 -1.00
N GLU A 16 -7.59 10.79 -1.04
CA GLU A 16 -6.36 11.44 -1.45
C GLU A 16 -5.25 11.13 -0.44
N VAL A 17 -4.01 11.16 -0.91
CA VAL A 17 -2.87 11.02 -0.01
C VAL A 17 -2.85 12.28 0.87
N PRO A 18 -2.91 12.15 2.21
CA PRO A 18 -2.81 13.30 3.11
C PRO A 18 -1.44 13.97 2.98
N ASN A 19 -1.24 15.12 3.64
CA ASN A 19 -0.03 15.96 3.52
C ASN A 19 1.25 15.28 4.07
N LEU A 20 1.77 14.31 3.31
CA LEU A 20 3.08 13.72 3.49
C LEU A 20 4.15 14.72 3.05
N ARG A 21 5.30 14.68 3.71
CA ARG A 21 6.43 15.55 3.42
C ARG A 21 7.71 14.74 3.41
N GLN A 22 8.60 15.03 2.49
CA GLN A 22 9.96 14.49 2.55
C GLN A 22 10.65 14.91 3.86
N ASN A 23 11.54 14.06 4.35
CA ASN A 23 12.32 14.24 5.58
C ASN A 23 11.49 14.25 6.88
N MET A 24 10.18 14.00 6.85
CA MET A 24 9.42 13.80 8.08
C MET A 24 9.70 12.40 8.68
N PRO A 25 9.66 12.24 10.01
CA PRO A 25 9.79 10.92 10.63
C PRO A 25 8.73 9.95 10.10
N TYR A 26 9.13 8.72 9.78
CA TYR A 26 8.19 7.73 9.24
C TYR A 26 7.03 7.42 10.19
N SER A 27 7.30 7.35 11.50
CA SER A 27 6.24 7.17 12.52
C SER A 27 5.12 8.22 12.39
N LYS A 28 5.50 9.49 12.22
CA LYS A 28 4.54 10.58 12.02
C LYS A 28 3.79 10.46 10.69
N ALA A 29 4.46 10.01 9.64
CA ALA A 29 3.82 9.77 8.35
C ALA A 29 2.79 8.63 8.45
N ARG A 30 3.16 7.53 9.11
CA ARG A 30 2.29 6.39 9.39
C ARG A 30 1.05 6.80 10.18
N ASP A 31 1.21 7.60 11.23
CA ASP A 31 0.08 8.11 12.02
C ASP A 31 -0.88 8.96 11.16
N ILE A 32 -0.33 9.85 10.32
CA ILE A 32 -1.13 10.65 9.40
C ILE A 32 -1.92 9.76 8.44
N LEU A 33 -1.30 8.73 7.88
CA LEU A 33 -1.92 7.79 6.95
C LEU A 33 -3.06 7.01 7.62
N ILE A 34 -2.79 6.40 8.78
CA ILE A 34 -3.77 5.63 9.55
C ILE A 34 -4.96 6.52 9.94
N ASN A 35 -4.71 7.71 10.47
CA ASN A 35 -5.76 8.66 10.85
C ASN A 35 -6.56 9.18 9.66
N SER A 36 -5.98 9.13 8.45
CA SER A 36 -6.64 9.51 7.20
C SER A 36 -7.33 8.35 6.50
N GLY A 37 -7.43 7.18 7.14
CA GLY A 37 -8.15 6.00 6.63
C GLY A 37 -7.34 5.08 5.72
N TRP A 38 -6.03 5.30 5.60
CA TRP A 38 -5.13 4.33 4.96
C TRP A 38 -4.77 3.22 5.95
N GLN A 39 -4.78 1.98 5.48
CA GLN A 39 -4.50 0.81 6.30
C GLN A 39 -3.12 0.26 5.95
N ALA A 40 -2.30 0.03 6.99
CA ALA A 40 -1.04 -0.68 6.87
C ALA A 40 -1.31 -2.11 6.36
N VAL A 41 -0.72 -2.50 5.22
CA VAL A 41 -0.93 -3.84 4.65
C VAL A 41 -0.07 -4.83 5.40
N PHE A 42 -0.67 -5.78 6.11
CA PHE A 42 0.08 -6.75 6.89
C PHE A 42 0.83 -7.73 5.97
N ASN A 43 2.16 -7.64 5.94
CA ASN A 43 3.01 -8.49 5.11
C ASN A 43 3.38 -9.79 5.84
N LEU A 44 2.51 -10.79 5.75
CA LEU A 44 2.72 -12.09 6.39
C LEU A 44 3.99 -12.79 5.88
N ASP A 45 4.34 -12.62 4.60
CA ASP A 45 5.50 -13.25 4.00
C ASP A 45 6.79 -12.74 4.64
N GLN A 46 6.94 -11.41 4.79
CA GLN A 46 8.09 -10.84 5.50
C GLN A 46 8.11 -11.21 6.99
N ILE A 47 6.95 -11.29 7.63
CA ILE A 47 6.84 -11.65 9.04
C ILE A 47 7.26 -13.10 9.29
N ASN A 48 6.92 -14.02 8.41
CA ASN A 48 7.26 -15.43 8.55
C ASN A 48 8.59 -15.81 7.89
N ASN A 49 9.17 -14.95 7.06
CA ASN A 49 10.46 -15.20 6.41
C ASN A 49 11.60 -15.31 7.44
N PRO A 50 12.23 -16.49 7.63
CA PRO A 50 13.35 -16.65 8.56
C PRO A 50 14.63 -15.97 8.06
N ASP A 51 14.76 -15.76 6.75
CA ASP A 51 15.94 -15.20 6.08
C ASP A 51 15.80 -13.69 5.80
N LYS A 52 14.86 -13.02 6.48
CA LYS A 52 14.61 -11.59 6.28
C LYS A 52 15.84 -10.76 6.65
N SER A 53 16.08 -9.68 5.90
CA SER A 53 17.24 -8.82 6.14
C SER A 53 17.20 -8.14 7.52
N ALA A 54 18.36 -7.74 8.04
CA ALA A 54 18.43 -7.04 9.33
C ALA A 54 17.60 -5.73 9.37
N PRO A 55 17.57 -4.88 8.32
CA PRO A 55 16.68 -3.72 8.26
C PRO A 55 15.19 -4.09 8.31
N VAL A 56 14.79 -5.17 7.65
CA VAL A 56 13.39 -5.65 7.71
C VAL A 56 13.06 -6.13 9.12
N SER A 57 13.95 -6.91 9.74
CA SER A 57 13.80 -7.35 11.14
C SER A 57 13.67 -6.17 12.11
N TYR A 58 14.47 -5.12 11.94
CA TYR A 58 14.38 -3.90 12.75
C TYR A 58 12.98 -3.29 12.71
N PHE A 59 12.38 -3.14 11.54
CA PHE A 59 11.06 -2.54 11.40
C PHE A 59 9.91 -3.42 11.89
N ILE A 60 9.99 -4.74 11.65
CA ILE A 60 8.99 -5.67 12.18
C ILE A 60 9.01 -5.67 13.72
N ASN A 61 10.19 -5.62 14.35
CA ASN A 61 10.33 -5.53 15.80
C ASN A 61 9.77 -4.22 16.38
N LYS A 62 9.68 -3.17 15.57
CA LYS A 62 9.01 -1.91 15.92
C LYS A 62 7.49 -1.94 15.70
N GLY A 63 6.95 -3.04 15.16
CA GLY A 63 5.53 -3.18 14.86
C GLY A 63 5.11 -2.60 13.51
N TYR A 64 6.06 -2.30 12.60
CA TYR A 64 5.74 -1.91 11.23
C TYR A 64 5.65 -3.17 10.37
N THR A 65 4.45 -3.71 10.33
CA THR A 65 4.10 -4.94 9.59
C THR A 65 3.88 -4.70 8.12
N GLU A 66 3.80 -3.43 7.71
CA GLU A 66 3.57 -2.98 6.35
C GLU A 66 4.83 -2.86 5.48
N ILE A 67 5.96 -3.30 6.01
CA ILE A 67 7.21 -3.33 5.25
C ILE A 67 7.15 -4.36 4.12
N LEU A 68 7.50 -3.93 2.90
CA LEU A 68 7.64 -4.81 1.74
C LEU A 68 9.07 -5.33 1.62
N ASP A 69 10.04 -4.43 1.58
CA ASP A 69 11.46 -4.79 1.49
C ASP A 69 12.38 -3.56 1.75
N CYS A 70 13.68 -3.81 1.86
CA CYS A 70 14.72 -2.80 1.99
C CYS A 70 15.82 -2.98 0.94
N ALA A 71 16.18 -1.91 0.23
CA ALA A 71 17.26 -1.91 -0.74
C ALA A 71 18.64 -1.91 -0.06
N GLY A 72 19.56 -2.75 -0.56
CA GLY A 72 20.96 -2.79 -0.17
C GLY A 72 21.84 -1.68 -0.79
N SER A 73 21.30 -0.48 -1.01
CA SER A 73 21.99 0.63 -1.70
C SER A 73 22.94 1.43 -0.81
N GLY A 74 22.95 1.16 0.51
CA GLY A 74 23.68 1.96 1.50
C GLY A 74 22.96 3.24 1.94
N LEU A 75 21.88 3.64 1.26
CA LEU A 75 21.05 4.79 1.63
C LEU A 75 19.97 4.44 2.68
N GLY A 76 19.86 3.16 3.02
CA GLY A 76 18.84 2.63 3.93
C GLY A 76 17.44 2.90 3.39
N LEU A 77 17.17 2.58 2.12
CA LEU A 77 15.85 2.75 1.53
C LEU A 77 14.97 1.54 1.85
N CYS A 78 13.80 1.76 2.44
CA CYS A 78 12.81 0.68 2.65
C CYS A 78 11.43 1.12 2.19
N LEU A 79 10.69 0.16 1.63
CA LEU A 79 9.37 0.33 1.05
C LEU A 79 8.29 -0.18 2.00
N PHE A 80 7.23 0.58 2.16
CA PHE A 80 6.08 0.24 2.99
C PHE A 80 4.78 0.40 2.20
N GLU A 81 3.84 -0.51 2.39
CA GLU A 81 2.59 -0.55 1.63
C GLU A 81 1.36 -0.23 2.48
N PHE A 82 0.53 0.68 1.99
CA PHE A 82 -0.76 1.01 2.56
C PHE A 82 -1.86 0.83 1.53
N ARG A 83 -3.07 0.53 1.99
CA ARG A 83 -4.26 0.43 1.14
C ARG A 83 -5.42 1.22 1.73
N ASN A 84 -6.18 1.93 0.90
CA ASN A 84 -7.39 2.63 1.33
C ASN A 84 -8.66 1.80 1.11
N ALA A 85 -9.82 2.30 1.56
CA ALA A 85 -11.12 1.62 1.42
C ALA A 85 -11.56 1.37 -0.03
N TYR A 86 -10.97 2.08 -1.00
CA TYR A 86 -11.23 1.92 -2.43
C TYR A 86 -10.29 0.91 -3.11
N GLY A 87 -9.38 0.29 -2.35
CA GLY A 87 -8.40 -0.66 -2.88
C GLY A 87 -7.20 -0.03 -3.57
N LYS A 88 -7.07 1.30 -3.53
CA LYS A 88 -5.87 2.01 -4.03
C LYS A 88 -4.69 1.72 -3.12
N THR A 89 -3.54 1.43 -3.72
CA THR A 89 -2.30 1.18 -3.00
C THR A 89 -1.49 2.48 -2.90
N LEU A 90 -0.86 2.70 -1.75
CA LEU A 90 0.11 3.76 -1.50
C LEU A 90 1.40 3.12 -1.00
N ASN A 91 2.45 3.33 -1.77
CA ASN A 91 3.80 2.88 -1.46
C ASN A 91 4.60 4.06 -0.91
N VAL A 92 5.12 3.91 0.31
CA VAL A 92 5.93 4.92 1.00
C VAL A 92 7.37 4.42 1.10
N THR A 93 8.29 5.18 0.54
CA THR A 93 9.73 4.91 0.63
C THR A 93 10.34 5.76 1.74
N THR A 94 11.14 5.13 2.58
CA THR A 94 11.93 5.77 3.65
C THR A 94 13.41 5.82 3.29
N ALA A 95 14.19 6.60 4.04
CA ALA A 95 15.64 6.67 4.01
C ALA A 95 16.19 6.81 5.45
N ASN A 96 17.51 6.65 5.60
CA ASN A 96 18.22 6.78 6.88
C ASN A 96 17.73 5.79 7.96
N ASN A 97 17.39 4.58 7.53
CA ASN A 97 16.74 3.59 8.38
C ASN A 97 17.70 3.01 9.43
N GLY A 98 17.34 3.16 10.70
CA GLY A 98 18.11 2.75 11.86
C GLY A 98 18.08 3.79 12.97
N GLU A 99 18.28 3.37 14.21
CA GLU A 99 18.39 4.27 15.39
C GLU A 99 17.22 5.29 15.53
N ASN A 100 16.01 4.95 15.09
CA ASN A 100 14.85 5.84 15.06
C ASN A 100 15.02 7.11 14.21
N LYS A 101 15.91 7.09 13.21
CA LYS A 101 16.17 8.21 12.29
C LYS A 101 15.50 8.04 10.93
N GLU A 102 14.63 7.05 10.77
CA GLU A 102 13.92 6.82 9.51
C GLU A 102 13.04 8.00 9.10
N THR A 103 13.24 8.46 7.86
CA THR A 103 12.50 9.60 7.31
C THR A 103 11.88 9.26 5.97
N VAL A 104 10.72 9.86 5.67
CA VAL A 104 10.07 9.71 4.36
C VAL A 104 10.98 10.27 3.27
N PHE A 105 11.31 9.43 2.29
CA PHE A 105 12.05 9.80 1.08
C PHE A 105 11.10 10.15 -0.07
N GLY A 106 9.99 9.42 -0.21
CA GLY A 106 8.99 9.67 -1.25
C GLY A 106 7.80 8.72 -1.11
N TRP A 107 6.79 8.91 -1.96
CA TRP A 107 5.61 8.05 -2.01
C TRP A 107 5.00 8.05 -3.41
N GLN A 108 4.31 6.97 -3.74
CA GLN A 108 3.59 6.81 -5.00
C GLN A 108 2.29 6.05 -4.77
N THR A 109 1.25 6.42 -5.51
CA THR A 109 -0.01 5.68 -5.50
C THR A 109 -0.17 4.84 -6.75
N GLU A 110 -0.69 3.64 -6.56
CA GLU A 110 -1.05 2.72 -7.63
C GLU A 110 -2.56 2.53 -7.62
N GLU A 111 -3.20 2.69 -8.78
CA GLU A 111 -4.62 2.42 -8.92
C GLU A 111 -4.88 0.92 -8.75
N PRO A 112 -6.04 0.52 -8.19
CA PRO A 112 -6.41 -0.89 -8.16
C PRO A 112 -6.41 -1.41 -9.59
N SER A 113 -5.67 -2.49 -9.85
CA SER A 113 -5.71 -3.13 -11.15
C SER A 113 -7.16 -3.56 -11.39
N GLN A 114 -7.81 -2.96 -12.38
CA GLN A 114 -9.05 -3.52 -12.88
C GLN A 114 -8.67 -4.89 -13.41
N THR A 115 -9.07 -5.95 -12.70
CA THR A 115 -9.20 -7.26 -13.33
C THR A 115 -10.35 -7.10 -14.32
N SER A 116 -10.04 -6.53 -15.48
CA SER A 116 -10.82 -6.70 -16.68
C SER A 116 -10.76 -8.19 -16.97
N ALA A 117 -11.69 -8.95 -16.41
CA ALA A 117 -12.02 -10.26 -16.92
C ALA A 117 -12.64 -10.03 -18.30
N THR A 118 -11.80 -9.73 -19.29
CA THR A 118 -12.11 -10.10 -20.67
C THR A 118 -12.02 -11.61 -20.65
N VAL A 119 -13.15 -12.26 -20.38
CA VAL A 119 -13.34 -13.66 -20.73
C VAL A 119 -13.21 -13.70 -22.24
N ASN A 120 -12.01 -13.98 -22.74
CA ASN A 120 -11.80 -14.28 -24.15
C ASN A 120 -12.47 -15.63 -24.39
N THR A 121 -13.71 -15.61 -24.88
CA THR A 121 -14.44 -16.81 -25.33
C THR A 121 -13.89 -17.37 -26.65
N ASP A 122 -12.73 -16.93 -27.11
CA ASP A 122 -12.17 -17.27 -28.44
C ASP A 122 -11.43 -18.61 -28.50
N CYS A 123 -11.67 -19.53 -27.55
CA CYS A 123 -11.12 -20.89 -27.60
C CYS A 123 -12.21 -21.97 -27.46
N ALA A 124 -13.37 -21.77 -28.09
CA ALA A 124 -14.25 -22.90 -28.42
C ALA A 124 -13.77 -23.52 -29.75
N PRO A 125 -13.36 -24.80 -29.79
CA PRO A 125 -13.09 -25.50 -31.05
C PRO A 125 -14.34 -25.46 -31.94
N GLN A 126 -14.19 -25.08 -33.19
CA GLN A 126 -15.24 -25.29 -34.20
C GLN A 126 -15.20 -26.76 -34.61
N ASP A 127 -16.27 -27.48 -34.34
CA ASP A 127 -16.46 -28.86 -34.75
C ASP A 127 -16.72 -28.89 -36.27
N ASN A 128 -15.73 -29.35 -37.04
CA ASN A 128 -15.85 -29.48 -38.49
C ASN A 128 -16.60 -30.78 -38.81
N LYS A 129 -17.81 -30.67 -39.38
CA LYS A 129 -18.57 -31.79 -39.95
C LYS A 129 -18.20 -32.04 -41.41
#